data_AF-A0A959C786-F1
#
_entry.id   AF-A0A959C786-F1
#
_cell.length_a   1.000
_cell.length_b   1.000
_cell.length_c   1.000
_cell.angle_alpha   90.00
_cell.angle_beta   90.00
_cell.angle_gamma   90.00
#
_symmetry.space_group_name_H-M   'P 1'
#
loop_
_entity.id
_entity.type
_entity.pdbx_description
1 polymer ?
#
loop_
_entity_poly.entity_id
_entity_poly.type
_entity_poly.pdbx_seq_one_letter_code
_entity_poly.pdbx_strand_id
1 'polypeptide(L)'
;MIVVKVVDQDIADKVDTYYIEQQLAGLENVGIVYICTSEGGEEDDWIDEEGMRNIVIHLPYKEVKRLADVRPLMLARAKERLGMVA
;
A
#
# COMPACT_ATOMS: atom_id res chain seq x y z
N MET A 1 1.15 -10.03 8.44
CA MET A 1 1.19 -9.16 7.26
C MET A 1 2.52 -8.43 7.18
N ILE A 2 3.01 -8.14 5.98
CA ILE A 2 4.16 -7.25 5.73
C ILE A 2 3.69 -6.10 4.87
N VAL A 3 4.06 -4.85 5.21
CA VAL A 3 3.77 -3.68 4.36
C VAL A 3 5.05 -2.92 4.06
N VAL A 4 5.37 -2.79 2.78
CA VAL A 4 6.54 -2.04 2.31
C VAL A 4 6.14 -0.93 1.35
N LYS A 5 7.07 -0.02 1.07
CA LYS A 5 6.85 1.12 0.17
C LYS A 5 8.01 1.33 -0.79
N VAL A 6 7.69 1.71 -2.02
CA VAL A 6 8.62 2.23 -3.04
C VAL A 6 8.11 3.61 -3.42
N VAL A 7 8.81 4.64 -2.97
CA VAL A 7 8.31 6.02 -3.04
C VAL A 7 9.43 6.99 -3.35
N ASP A 8 9.09 8.10 -4.02
CA ASP A 8 10.04 9.20 -4.21
C ASP A 8 10.36 9.86 -2.87
N GLN A 9 11.60 10.33 -2.73
CA GLN A 9 12.15 10.89 -1.49
C GLN A 9 11.30 12.04 -0.93
N ASP A 10 10.68 12.86 -1.80
CA ASP A 10 9.94 14.06 -1.40
C ASP A 10 8.57 13.77 -0.76
N ILE A 11 8.08 12.54 -0.86
CA ILE A 11 6.84 12.09 -0.24
C ILE A 11 7.03 10.92 0.74
N ALA A 12 8.27 10.47 0.94
CA ALA A 12 8.58 9.27 1.72
C ALA A 12 8.00 9.34 3.14
N ASP A 13 8.07 10.49 3.81
CA ASP A 13 7.59 10.69 5.17
C ASP A 13 6.06 10.69 5.30
N LYS A 14 5.34 10.84 4.19
CA LYS A 14 3.86 10.82 4.18
C LYS A 14 3.28 9.41 4.11
N VAL A 15 4.04 8.47 3.56
CA VAL A 15 3.61 7.09 3.36
C VAL A 15 3.99 6.26 4.59
N ASP A 16 3.01 6.06 5.47
CA ASP A 16 3.17 5.38 6.75
C ASP A 16 2.72 3.91 6.63
N THR A 17 3.69 3.01 6.44
CA THR A 17 3.44 1.57 6.32
C THR A 17 3.10 0.94 7.67
N TYR A 18 3.69 1.43 8.76
CA TYR A 18 3.44 0.93 10.10
C TYR A 18 1.98 1.15 10.51
N TYR A 19 1.41 2.32 10.21
CA TYR A 19 -0.02 2.56 10.41
C TYR A 19 -0.89 1.50 9.70
N ILE A 20 -0.57 1.15 8.45
CA ILE A 20 -1.34 0.16 7.69
C ILE A 20 -1.19 -1.24 8.28
N GLU A 21 0.01 -1.63 8.68
CA GLU A 21 0.25 -2.91 9.38
C GLU A 21 -0.61 -3.02 10.63
N GLN A 22 -0.70 -1.96 11.43
CA GLN A 22 -1.55 -1.95 12.63
C GLN A 22 -3.04 -2.06 12.31
N GLN A 23 -3.51 -1.37 11.27
CA GLN A 23 -4.93 -1.43 10.88
C GLN A 23 -5.34 -2.80 10.29
N LEU A 24 -4.39 -3.54 9.73
CA LEU A 24 -4.63 -4.81 9.05
C LEU A 24 -3.98 -6.01 9.78
N ALA A 25 -3.61 -5.83 11.05
CA ALA A 25 -2.84 -6.80 11.82
C ALA A 25 -3.51 -8.18 11.95
N GLY A 26 -4.84 -8.25 11.80
CA GLY A 26 -5.60 -9.51 11.83
C GLY A 26 -5.50 -10.35 10.56
N LEU A 27 -4.83 -9.88 9.50
CA LEU A 27 -4.64 -10.63 8.27
C LEU A 27 -3.28 -11.35 8.26
N GLU A 28 -3.35 -12.65 8.05
CA GLU A 28 -2.18 -13.53 7.90
C GLU A 28 -1.88 -13.78 6.42
N ASN A 29 -0.62 -14.12 6.11
CA ASN A 29 -0.16 -14.48 4.76
C ASN A 29 -0.50 -13.46 3.66
N VAL A 30 -0.44 -12.17 4.00
CA VAL A 30 -0.64 -11.06 3.06
C VAL A 30 0.55 -10.11 3.13
N GLY A 31 1.07 -9.74 1.96
CA GLY A 31 2.04 -8.68 1.73
C GLY A 31 1.42 -7.53 0.94
N ILE A 32 1.72 -6.28 1.30
CA ILE A 32 1.29 -5.10 0.54
C ILE A 32 2.52 -4.28 0.18
N VAL A 33 2.65 -3.94 -1.10
CA VAL A 33 3.67 -3.03 -1.62
C VAL A 33 2.98 -1.76 -2.11
N TYR A 34 3.18 -0.65 -1.42
CA TYR A 34 2.74 0.65 -1.92
C TYR A 34 3.76 1.24 -2.88
N ILE A 35 3.35 1.55 -4.10
CA ILE A 35 4.16 2.30 -5.05
C ILE A 35 3.60 3.71 -5.16
N CYS A 36 4.45 4.71 -4.91
CA CYS A 36 4.11 6.11 -5.13
C CYS A 36 5.32 6.85 -5.68
N THR A 37 5.48 6.79 -6.99
CA THR A 37 6.56 7.43 -7.74
C THR A 37 5.96 8.33 -8.81
N SER A 38 6.69 9.34 -9.27
CA SER A 38 6.26 10.19 -10.39
C SER A 38 6.04 9.41 -11.68
N GLU A 39 6.83 8.35 -11.88
CA GLU A 39 6.81 7.47 -13.04
C GLU A 39 5.68 6.42 -12.96
N GLY A 40 5.13 6.18 -11.78
CA GLY A 40 4.17 5.10 -11.53
C GLY A 40 4.82 3.71 -11.55
N GLY A 41 4.05 2.70 -11.93
CA GLY A 41 4.50 1.33 -12.15
C GLY A 41 3.31 0.41 -12.44
N GLU A 42 3.53 -0.90 -12.38
CA GLU A 42 2.51 -1.89 -12.72
C GLU A 42 1.76 -2.39 -11.48
N GLU A 43 0.45 -2.56 -11.62
CA GLU A 43 -0.35 -3.29 -10.63
C GLU A 43 -0.11 -4.78 -10.78
N ASP A 44 0.07 -5.46 -9.66
CA ASP A 44 0.28 -6.91 -9.63
C ASP A 44 -0.32 -7.51 -8.36
N ASP A 45 -0.67 -8.80 -8.43
CA ASP A 45 -1.20 -9.60 -7.34
C ASP A 45 -0.77 -11.06 -7.57
N TRP A 46 0.15 -11.54 -6.74
CA TRP A 46 0.70 -12.89 -6.87
C TRP A 46 0.79 -13.59 -5.52
N ILE A 47 0.86 -14.93 -5.56
CA ILE A 47 1.17 -15.75 -4.39
C ILE A 47 2.61 -16.22 -4.53
N ASP A 48 3.45 -15.97 -3.52
CA ASP A 48 4.83 -16.43 -3.54
C ASP A 48 4.98 -17.91 -3.12
N GLU A 49 6.21 -18.41 -3.14
CA GLU A 49 6.52 -19.81 -2.80
C GLU A 49 6.19 -20.17 -1.33
N GLU A 50 6.08 -19.17 -0.46
CA GLU A 50 5.72 -19.34 0.96
C GLU A 50 4.19 -19.27 1.18
N GLY A 51 3.41 -19.05 0.11
CA GLY A 51 1.96 -18.95 0.17
C GLY A 51 1.44 -17.58 0.60
N MET A 52 2.30 -16.55 0.63
CA MET A 52 1.89 -15.18 0.94
C MET A 52 1.33 -14.52 -0.33
N ARG A 53 0.12 -13.97 -0.22
CA ARG A 53 -0.48 -13.14 -1.27
C ARG A 53 0.11 -11.73 -1.20
N ASN A 54 0.88 -11.37 -2.21
CA ASN A 54 1.51 -10.07 -2.36
C ASN A 54 0.69 -9.19 -3.30
N ILE A 55 0.32 -7.99 -2.84
CA ILE A 55 -0.54 -7.06 -3.56
C ILE A 55 0.23 -5.75 -3.77
N VAL A 56 0.37 -5.33 -5.03
CA VAL A 56 0.92 -4.02 -5.36
C VAL A 56 -0.20 -2.99 -5.46
N ILE A 57 -0.03 -1.86 -4.76
CA ILE A 57 -1.00 -0.78 -4.70
C ILE A 57 -0.34 0.53 -5.15
N HIS A 58 -0.82 1.09 -6.24
CA HIS A 58 -0.39 2.39 -6.73
C HIS A 58 -1.12 3.52 -6.04
N LEU A 59 -0.37 4.42 -5.41
CA LEU A 59 -0.89 5.65 -4.86
C LEU A 59 -0.69 6.80 -5.85
N PRO A 60 -1.70 7.65 -6.07
CA PRO A 60 -1.62 8.76 -7.01
C PRO A 60 -0.63 9.84 -6.52
N TYR A 61 0.58 9.85 -7.09
CA TYR A 61 1.69 10.72 -6.67
C TYR A 61 1.30 12.19 -6.49
N LYS A 62 0.63 12.79 -7.48
CA LYS A 62 0.20 14.20 -7.43
C LYS A 62 -0.79 14.49 -6.30
N GLU A 63 -1.60 13.52 -5.92
CA GLU A 63 -2.56 13.66 -4.83
C GLU A 63 -1.88 13.46 -3.48
N VAL A 64 -1.10 12.39 -3.32
CA VAL A 64 -0.26 12.13 -2.14
C VAL A 64 0.62 13.32 -1.79
N LYS A 65 1.24 13.94 -2.80
CA LYS A 65 2.06 15.14 -2.62
C LYS A 65 1.29 16.32 -2.04
N ARG A 66 -0.01 16.47 -2.36
CA ARG A 66 -0.88 17.56 -1.88
C ARG A 66 -1.56 17.27 -0.55
N LEU A 67 -1.79 16.00 -0.24
CA LEU A 67 -2.45 15.60 1.01
C LEU A 67 -1.55 15.87 2.22
N ALA A 68 -2.17 16.35 3.30
CA ALA A 68 -1.52 16.47 4.60
C ALA A 68 -1.42 15.11 5.30
N ASP A 69 -2.43 14.26 5.11
CA ASP A 69 -2.47 12.90 5.64
C ASP A 69 -2.92 11.92 4.55
N VAL A 70 -2.07 10.94 4.27
CA VAL A 70 -2.24 9.97 3.18
C VAL A 70 -2.77 8.63 3.71
N ARG A 71 -2.73 8.42 5.03
CA ARG A 71 -3.12 7.16 5.69
C ARG A 71 -4.55 6.70 5.37
N PRO A 72 -5.58 7.59 5.33
CA PRO A 72 -6.92 7.17 4.94
C PRO A 72 -7.00 6.64 3.50
N LEU A 73 -6.28 7.29 2.57
CA LEU A 73 -6.21 6.86 1.17
C LEU A 73 -5.53 5.49 1.06
N MET A 74 -4.38 5.33 1.72
CA MET A 74 -3.66 4.04 1.75
C MET A 74 -4.54 2.91 2.25
N LEU A 75 -5.23 3.12 3.38
CA LEU A 75 -6.08 2.11 3.98
C LEU A 75 -7.30 1.78 3.09
N ALA A 76 -7.91 2.78 2.47
CA ALA A 76 -9.03 2.57 1.56
C ALA A 76 -8.61 1.68 0.36
N ARG A 77 -7.47 1.98 -0.26
CA ARG A 77 -6.94 1.18 -1.38
C ARG A 77 -6.58 -0.25 -0.97
N ALA A 78 -5.99 -0.44 0.20
CA ALA A 78 -5.71 -1.79 0.70
C ALA A 78 -7.00 -2.59 0.91
N LYS A 79 -8.01 -2.01 1.58
CA LYS A 79 -9.30 -2.67 1.82
C LYS A 79 -10.03 -3.03 0.53
N GLU A 80 -9.97 -2.15 -0.47
CA GLU A 80 -10.53 -2.40 -1.81
C GLU A 80 -9.87 -3.63 -2.45
N ARG A 81 -8.54 -3.69 -2.50
CA ARG A 81 -7.79 -4.82 -3.09
C ARG A 81 -7.93 -6.13 -2.31
N LEU A 82 -8.16 -6.03 -1.01
CA LEU A 82 -8.42 -7.17 -0.13
C LEU A 82 -9.88 -7.66 -0.20
N GLY A 83 -10.76 -6.97 -0.93
CA GLY A 83 -12.18 -7.34 -1.02
C GLY A 83 -12.95 -7.12 0.28
N MET A 84 -12.46 -6.23 1.15
CA MET A 84 -13.07 -5.92 2.46
C MET A 84 -14.14 -4.82 2.37
N VAL A 85 -14.35 -4.26 1.18
CA VAL A 85 -15.38 -3.25 0.91
C VAL A 85 -16.46 -3.92 0.06
N ALA A 86 -17.69 -3.93 0.57
CA ALA A 86 -18.90 -4.42 -0.11
C ALA A 86 -19.53 -3.32 -0.99
#